data_AF-A0A8I1WZH7-F1
#
_entry.id   AF-A0A8I1WZH7-F1
#
_cell.length_a   1.000
_cell.length_b   1.000
_cell.length_c   1.000
_cell.angle_alpha   90.00
_cell.angle_beta   90.00
_cell.angle_gamma   90.00
#
_symmetry.space_group_name_H-M   'P 1'
#
loop_
_entity.id
_entity.type
_entity.pdbx_description
1 polymer ?
#
loop_
_entity_poly.entity_id
_entity_poly.type
_entity_poly.pdbx_seq_one_letter_code
_entity_poly.pdbx_strand_id
1 'polypeptide(L)'
;MSNKFYEWWKNHRKVITYGAFIILFGFYLSPVVKEAKYKNLCIKYSTKGALTKFNKDDIGETLLEETGLNIDELAKIEGYKNCIN
;
A
#
# COMPACT_ATOMS: atom_id res chain seq x y z
N MET A 1 3.19 46.57 -30.05
CA MET A 1 3.88 45.34 -30.53
C MET A 1 3.53 44.22 -29.55
N SER A 2 2.76 43.22 -29.98
CA SER A 2 2.45 42.08 -29.10
C SER A 2 3.72 41.29 -28.84
N ASN A 3 4.06 41.07 -27.56
CA ASN A 3 5.21 40.26 -27.20
C ASN A 3 4.86 38.79 -27.50
N LYS A 4 5.55 38.19 -28.48
CA LYS A 4 5.36 36.77 -28.86
C LYS A 4 5.40 35.82 -27.66
N PHE A 5 6.22 36.12 -26.66
CA PHE A 5 6.29 35.33 -25.42
C PHE A 5 4.99 35.41 -24.60
N TYR A 6 4.37 36.60 -24.54
CA TYR A 6 3.13 36.80 -23.80
C TYR A 6 1.94 36.07 -24.44
N GLU A 7 1.83 36.09 -25.77
CA GLU A 7 0.81 35.31 -26.50
C GLU A 7 1.02 33.81 -26.33
N TRP A 8 2.26 33.35 -26.46
CA TRP A 8 2.60 31.95 -26.22
C TRP A 8 2.23 31.53 -24.79
N TRP A 9 2.60 32.32 -23.78
CA TRP A 9 2.25 32.06 -22.38
C TRP A 9 0.74 32.05 -22.16
N LYS A 10 -0.01 33.00 -22.72
CA LYS A 10 -1.47 33.07 -22.60
C LYS A 10 -2.16 31.80 -23.12
N ASN A 11 -1.64 31.22 -24.21
CA ASN A 11 -2.17 29.98 -24.79
C ASN A 11 -1.78 28.73 -23.99
N HIS A 12 -0.57 28.68 -23.42
CA HIS A 12 -0.05 27.48 -22.76
C HIS A 12 -0.26 27.45 -21.24
N ARG A 13 -0.54 28.59 -20.60
CA ARG A 13 -0.63 28.69 -19.12
C ARG A 13 -1.53 27.62 -18.51
N LYS A 14 -2.70 27.34 -19.10
CA LYS A 14 -3.63 26.34 -18.57
C LYS A 14 -3.01 24.95 -18.58
N VAL A 15 -2.41 24.54 -19.70
CA VAL A 15 -1.74 23.24 -19.85
C VAL A 15 -0.57 23.12 -18.87
N ILE A 16 0.23 24.18 -18.74
CA ILE A 16 1.35 24.21 -17.80
C ILE A 16 0.86 24.09 -16.35
N THR A 17 -0.19 24.82 -15.97
CA THR A 17 -0.76 24.74 -14.62
C THR A 17 -1.34 23.37 -14.31
N TYR A 18 -2.13 22.79 -15.22
CA TYR A 18 -2.67 21.45 -15.01
C TYR A 18 -1.57 20.38 -15.00
N GLY A 19 -0.58 20.47 -15.89
CA GLY A 19 0.56 19.56 -15.91
C GLY A 19 1.38 19.63 -14.62
N ALA A 20 1.70 20.85 -14.16
CA ALA A 20 2.39 21.05 -12.88
C ALA A 20 1.57 20.50 -11.70
N PHE A 21 0.26 20.73 -11.68
CA PHE A 21 -0.63 20.20 -10.66
C PHE A 21 -0.62 18.67 -10.62
N ILE A 22 -0.74 18.00 -11.77
CA ILE A 22 -0.72 16.53 -11.85
C ILE A 22 0.62 15.97 -11.34
N ILE A 23 1.74 16.60 -11.70
CA ILE A 23 3.07 16.18 -11.25
C ILE A 23 3.18 16.32 -9.73
N LEU A 24 2.82 17.47 -9.17
CA LEU A 24 2.84 17.71 -7.73
C LEU A 24 1.90 16.76 -6.98
N PHE A 25 0.70 16.52 -7.52
CA PHE A 25 -0.25 15.57 -6.98
C PHE A 25 0.28 14.13 -7.00
N GLY A 26 0.97 13.73 -8.09
CA GLY A 26 1.65 12.44 -8.19
C GLY A 26 2.75 12.28 -7.15
N PHE A 27 3.57 13.31 -6.94
CA PHE A 27 4.59 13.31 -5.87
C PHE A 27 3.96 13.26 -4.47
N TYR A 28 2.85 13.95 -4.26
CA TYR A 28 2.10 13.93 -3.01
C TYR A 28 1.50 12.55 -2.70
N LEU A 29 0.97 11.84 -3.71
CA LEU A 29 0.44 10.48 -3.55
C LEU A 29 1.52 9.39 -3.48
N SER A 30 2.70 9.63 -4.06
CA SER A 30 3.83 8.68 -4.07
C SER A 30 4.17 8.07 -2.69
N PRO A 31 4.30 8.83 -1.59
CA PRO A 31 4.56 8.24 -0.27
C PRO A 31 3.41 7.34 0.20
N VAL A 32 2.16 7.75 0.01
CA VAL A 32 0.97 6.94 0.39
C VAL A 32 0.95 5.62 -0.37
N VAL A 33 1.23 5.65 -1.67
CA VAL A 33 1.31 4.44 -2.51
C VAL A 33 2.46 3.53 -2.07
N LYS A 34 3.62 4.10 -1.74
CA LYS A 34 4.77 3.33 -1.22
C LYS A 34 4.47 2.68 0.12
N GLU A 35 3.84 3.42 1.04
CA GLU A 35 3.47 2.93 2.36
C GLU A 35 2.43 1.80 2.26
N ALA A 36 1.38 1.98 1.44
CA ALA A 36 0.39 0.93 1.19
C ALA A 36 1.03 -0.33 0.59
N LYS A 37 1.97 -0.17 -0.36
CA LYS A 37 2.72 -1.29 -0.94
C LYS A 37 3.58 -1.99 0.11
N TYR A 38 4.25 -1.24 0.98
CA TYR A 38 5.07 -1.80 2.06
C TYR A 38 4.21 -2.59 3.05
N LYS A 39 3.09 -2.02 3.51
CA LYS A 39 2.14 -2.70 4.42
C LYS A 39 1.61 -3.99 3.82
N ASN A 40 1.21 -3.97 2.54
CA ASN A 40 0.76 -5.18 1.84
C ASN A 40 1.85 -6.26 1.74
N LEU A 41 3.11 -5.87 1.48
CA LEU A 41 4.23 -6.81 1.46
C LEU A 41 4.51 -7.37 2.86
N CYS A 42 4.50 -6.53 3.90
CA CYS A 42 4.68 -6.95 5.29
C CYS A 42 3.63 -8.00 5.67
N ILE A 43 2.35 -7.71 5.45
CA ILE A 43 1.24 -8.63 5.77
C ILE A 43 1.44 -9.95 5.03
N LYS A 44 1.74 -9.91 3.73
CA LYS A 44 1.96 -11.12 2.92
C LYS A 44 3.10 -11.99 3.48
N TYR A 45 4.23 -11.39 3.83
CA TYR A 45 5.37 -12.15 4.37
C TYR A 45 5.12 -12.63 5.80
N SER A 46 4.51 -11.79 6.64
CA SER A 46 4.19 -12.14 8.02
C SER A 46 3.17 -13.27 8.09
N THR A 47 2.08 -13.20 7.31
CA THR A 47 1.09 -14.29 7.19
C THR A 47 1.74 -15.58 6.70
N LYS A 48 2.63 -15.53 5.72
CA LYS A 48 3.34 -16.73 5.24
C LYS A 48 4.24 -17.32 6.34
N GLY A 49 4.90 -16.47 7.12
CA GLY A 49 5.71 -16.89 8.27
C GLY A 49 4.87 -17.57 9.36
N ALA A 50 3.76 -16.94 9.75
CA ALA A 50 2.81 -17.47 10.72
C ALA A 50 2.26 -18.83 10.28
N LEU A 51 1.78 -18.93 9.04
CA LEU A 51 1.26 -20.17 8.47
C LEU A 51 2.31 -21.30 8.48
N THR A 52 3.55 -20.98 8.12
CA THR A 52 4.66 -21.97 8.13
C THR A 52 4.94 -22.46 9.55
N LYS A 53 4.87 -21.57 10.54
CA LYS A 53 5.06 -21.91 11.95
C LYS A 53 3.94 -22.81 12.46
N PHE A 54 2.68 -22.43 12.21
CA PHE A 54 1.51 -23.23 12.61
C PHE A 54 1.53 -24.64 12.02
N ASN A 55 1.89 -24.77 10.74
CA ASN A 55 2.00 -26.06 10.07
C ASN A 55 3.18 -26.91 10.59
N LYS A 56 4.27 -26.28 11.02
CA LYS A 56 5.44 -27.00 11.57
C LYS A 56 5.17 -27.51 12.99
N ASP A 57 4.46 -26.72 13.77
CA ASP A 57 4.18 -27.01 15.18
C ASP A 57 2.93 -27.91 15.33
N ASP A 58 2.23 -28.23 14.24
CA ASP A 58 0.99 -29.03 14.17
C ASP A 58 -0.13 -28.55 15.11
N ILE A 59 -0.07 -27.27 15.51
CA ILE A 59 -1.03 -26.64 16.43
C ILE A 59 -2.31 -26.17 15.73
N GLY A 60 -2.45 -26.49 14.45
CA GLY A 60 -3.53 -25.98 13.62
C GLY A 60 -4.91 -26.45 14.07
N GLU A 61 -5.02 -27.72 14.46
CA GLU A 61 -6.26 -28.32 14.96
C GLU A 61 -6.63 -27.78 16.35
N THR A 62 -5.66 -27.67 17.25
CA THR A 62 -5.85 -27.06 18.59
C THR A 62 -6.31 -25.60 18.49
N LEU A 63 -5.70 -24.80 17.61
CA LEU A 63 -6.09 -23.40 17.43
C LEU A 63 -7.48 -23.27 16.83
N LEU A 64 -7.90 -24.20 15.96
CA LEU A 64 -9.26 -24.25 15.42
C LEU A 64 -10.27 -24.59 16.52
N GLU A 65 -9.97 -25.54 17.40
CA GLU A 65 -10.84 -25.88 18.54
C GLU A 65 -10.95 -24.72 19.55
N GLU A 66 -9.85 -24.02 19.85
CA GLU A 66 -9.84 -22.92 20.82
C GLU A 66 -10.48 -21.64 20.29
N THR A 67 -10.26 -21.31 19.02
CA THR A 67 -10.66 -20.00 18.46
C THR A 67 -11.84 -20.07 17.51
N GLY A 68 -12.18 -21.27 17.01
CA GLY A 68 -13.19 -21.47 15.97
C GLY A 68 -12.77 -20.95 14.58
N LEU A 69 -11.53 -20.47 14.44
CA LEU A 69 -11.01 -19.90 13.19
C LEU A 69 -10.10 -20.90 12.47
N ASN A 70 -10.11 -20.85 11.14
CA ASN A 70 -9.16 -21.63 10.36
C ASN A 70 -7.73 -21.07 10.50
N ILE A 71 -6.73 -21.92 10.34
CA ILE A 71 -5.29 -21.59 10.39
C ILE A 71 -4.95 -20.44 9.45
N ASP A 72 -5.53 -20.44 8.24
CA ASP A 72 -5.37 -19.37 7.25
C ASP A 72 -5.87 -18.00 7.75
N GLU A 73 -6.98 -17.99 8.48
CA GLU A 73 -7.56 -16.77 9.06
C GLU A 73 -6.72 -16.28 10.24
N LEU A 74 -6.26 -17.22 11.07
CA LEU A 74 -5.36 -16.92 12.19
C LEU A 74 -4.04 -16.32 11.71
N ALA A 75 -3.44 -16.92 10.67
CA ALA A 75 -2.20 -16.44 10.06
C ALA A 75 -2.38 -15.06 9.40
N LYS A 76 -3.57 -14.75 8.86
CA LYS A 76 -3.89 -13.40 8.40
C LYS A 76 -3.94 -12.42 9.57
N ILE A 77 -4.67 -12.75 10.64
CA ILE A 77 -4.80 -11.88 11.83
C ILE A 77 -3.41 -11.60 12.43
N GLU A 78 -2.57 -12.62 12.58
CA GLU A 78 -1.20 -12.45 13.08
C GLU A 78 -0.35 -11.62 12.13
N GLY A 79 -0.50 -11.83 10.82
CA GLY A 79 0.16 -11.04 9.79
C GLY A 79 -0.22 -9.56 9.82
N TYR A 80 -1.50 -9.24 10.03
CA TYR A 80 -1.96 -7.86 10.23
C TYR A 80 -1.41 -7.27 11.52
N LYS A 81 -1.46 -8.00 12.64
CA LYS A 81 -0.98 -7.55 13.96
C LYS A 81 0.50 -7.14 13.93
N ASN A 82 1.32 -7.89 13.20
CA ASN A 82 2.76 -7.64 13.11
C ASN A 82 3.13 -6.43 12.22
N CYS A 83 2.19 -5.89 11.45
CA CYS A 83 2.44 -4.87 10.43
C CYS A 83 1.66 -3.56 10.70
N ILE A 84 1.28 -3.30 11.95
CA ILE A 84 0.49 -2.12 12.36
C ILE A 84 1.30 -0.80 12.40
N ASN A 85 2.63 -0.87 12.43
CA ASN A 85 3.51 0.32 12.42
C ASN A 85 3.69 0.90 11.01
#